data_AF-A0A7R8P5Q0-F1
#
_entry.id   AF-A0A7R8P5Q0-F1
#
_cell.length_a   1.000
_cell.length_b   1.000
_cell.length_c   1.000
_cell.angle_alpha   90.00
_cell.angle_beta   90.00
_cell.angle_gamma   90.00
#
_symmetry.space_group_name_H-M   'P 1'
#
loop_
_entity.id
_entity.type
_entity.pdbx_description
1 polymer ?
#
loop_
_entity_poly.entity_id
_entity_poly.type
_entity_poly.pdbx_seq_one_letter_code
_entity_poly.pdbx_strand_id
1 'polypeptide(L)'
;MFPETREQRCWVHRTANVLDSLPKSAQPGARKAVQDIYNAEDRDHAKAAVKTFTQLYGAKFPKAVKKITDDEAELLAFYDFPAQHWIHLRTTNLIESTFATVRLRTKVTRGAGSRTAALTMVFKLVEFTQARWRAVNAPHLVALVRAGARFARGRLVERPEARAA
;
A
#
# COMPACT_ATOMS: atom_id res chain seq x y z
N MET A 1 6.68 -9.66 19.47
CA MET A 1 6.40 -10.12 18.09
C MET A 1 4.89 -10.17 17.92
N PHE A 2 4.33 -9.80 16.76
CA PHE A 2 2.88 -9.72 16.54
C PHE A 2 2.40 -10.80 15.54
N PRO A 3 2.21 -12.06 15.99
CA PRO A 3 1.95 -13.19 15.10
C PRO A 3 0.59 -13.13 14.38
N GLU A 4 -0.36 -12.38 14.92
CA GLU A 4 -1.71 -12.24 14.35
C GLU A 4 -1.81 -11.11 13.31
N THR A 5 -0.76 -10.28 13.16
CA THR A 5 -0.76 -9.16 12.21
C THR A 5 -0.55 -9.67 10.80
N ARG A 6 -1.52 -9.37 9.93
CA ARG A 6 -1.39 -9.62 8.49
C ARG A 6 -0.34 -8.68 7.89
N GLU A 7 0.63 -9.23 7.18
CA GLU A 7 1.61 -8.45 6.43
C GLU A 7 1.01 -7.91 5.14
N GLN A 8 1.31 -6.66 4.81
CA GLN A 8 1.02 -6.08 3.51
C GLN A 8 2.29 -5.49 2.90
N ARG A 9 2.55 -5.81 1.64
CA ARG A 9 3.64 -5.20 0.86
C ARG A 9 3.18 -3.91 0.19
N CYS A 10 4.08 -2.93 0.14
CA CYS A 10 3.80 -1.64 -0.46
C CYS A 10 3.86 -1.70 -2.00
N TRP A 11 2.79 -1.26 -2.69
CA TRP A 11 2.75 -1.21 -4.15
C TRP A 11 3.69 -0.17 -4.77
N VAL A 12 4.00 0.94 -4.09
CA VAL A 12 4.95 1.95 -4.59
C VAL A 12 6.34 1.33 -4.77
N HIS A 13 6.86 0.72 -3.70
CA HIS A 13 8.16 0.05 -3.73
C HIS A 13 8.14 -1.18 -4.63
N ARG A 14 7.03 -1.94 -4.63
CA ARG A 14 6.91 -3.10 -5.50
C ARG A 14 6.94 -2.71 -6.98
N THR A 15 6.25 -1.64 -7.36
CA THR A 15 6.26 -1.13 -8.74
C THR A 15 7.68 -0.74 -9.14
N ALA A 16 8.43 -0.04 -8.29
CA ALA A 16 9.84 0.29 -8.58
C ALA A 16 10.68 -0.97 -8.83
N ASN A 17 10.60 -1.97 -7.94
CA ASN A 17 11.34 -3.23 -8.08
C ASN A 17 11.01 -4.01 -9.37
N VAL A 18 9.74 -3.96 -9.80
CA VAL A 18 9.31 -4.57 -11.07
C VAL A 18 9.94 -3.82 -12.25
N LEU A 19 9.88 -2.49 -12.26
CA LEU A 19 10.40 -1.66 -13.35
C LEU A 19 11.93 -1.72 -13.48
N ASP A 20 12.64 -1.85 -12.37
CA ASP A 20 14.09 -2.04 -12.35
C ASP A 20 14.53 -3.37 -12.98
N SER A 21 13.60 -4.34 -13.08
CA SER A 21 13.83 -5.62 -13.74
C SER A 21 13.49 -5.59 -15.25
N LEU A 22 13.20 -4.41 -15.80
CA LEU A 22 12.71 -4.23 -17.18
C LEU A 22 13.52 -3.17 -17.94
N PRO A 23 13.70 -3.34 -19.27
CA PRO A 23 14.28 -2.29 -20.10
C PRO A 23 13.36 -1.06 -20.12
N LYS A 24 13.95 0.14 -20.22
CA LYS A 24 13.21 1.42 -20.21
C LYS A 24 12.06 1.49 -21.20
N SER A 25 12.20 0.84 -22.36
CA SER A 25 11.15 0.77 -23.39
C SER A 25 9.90 0.01 -22.95
N ALA A 26 10.02 -0.99 -22.07
CA ALA A 26 8.91 -1.79 -21.57
C ALA A 26 8.27 -1.20 -20.30
N GLN A 27 8.97 -0.30 -19.60
CA GLN A 27 8.53 0.24 -18.32
C GLN A 27 7.17 0.97 -18.34
N PRO A 28 6.82 1.80 -19.36
CA PRO A 28 5.51 2.45 -19.39
C PRO A 28 4.35 1.45 -19.43
N GLY A 29 4.46 0.42 -20.27
CA GLY A 29 3.44 -0.64 -20.36
C GLY A 29 3.36 -1.48 -19.09
N ALA A 30 4.51 -1.85 -18.52
CA ALA A 30 4.55 -2.64 -17.30
C ALA A 30 3.99 -1.87 -16.09
N ARG A 31 4.27 -0.57 -16.01
CA ARG A 31 3.71 0.31 -14.97
C ARG A 31 2.19 0.31 -15.04
N LYS A 32 1.61 0.44 -16.24
CA LYS A 32 0.16 0.40 -16.42
C LYS A 32 -0.42 -0.96 -16.03
N ALA A 33 0.20 -2.05 -16.46
CA ALA A 33 -0.25 -3.39 -16.09
C ALA A 33 -0.17 -3.65 -14.58
N VAL A 34 0.84 -3.11 -13.89
CA VAL A 34 0.92 -3.15 -12.41
C VAL A 34 -0.18 -2.31 -11.77
N GLN A 35 -0.47 -1.13 -12.33
CA GLN A 35 -1.58 -0.27 -11.90
C GLN A 35 -2.93 -0.96 -12.04
N ASP A 36 -3.14 -1.74 -13.10
CA ASP A 36 -4.37 -2.48 -13.33
C ASP A 36 -4.59 -3.54 -12.24
N ILE A 37 -3.52 -4.11 -11.66
CA ILE A 37 -3.63 -5.07 -10.55
C ILE A 37 -4.15 -4.41 -9.28
N TYR A 38 -3.50 -3.34 -8.80
CA TYR A 38 -3.83 -2.75 -7.50
C TYR A 38 -5.01 -1.76 -7.54
N ASN A 39 -5.45 -1.39 -8.74
CA ASN A 39 -6.68 -0.62 -8.96
C ASN A 39 -7.86 -1.49 -9.40
N ALA A 40 -7.70 -2.81 -9.46
CA ALA A 40 -8.79 -3.72 -9.79
C ALA A 40 -9.97 -3.58 -8.81
N GLU A 41 -11.17 -3.91 -9.30
CA GLU A 41 -12.43 -3.77 -8.55
C GLU A 41 -12.45 -4.57 -7.25
N ASP A 42 -11.87 -5.76 -7.27
CA ASP A 42 -11.74 -6.62 -6.10
C ASP A 42 -10.53 -7.57 -6.24
N ARG A 43 -10.35 -8.43 -5.24
CA ARG A 43 -9.25 -9.39 -5.17
C ARG A 43 -9.24 -10.38 -6.33
N ASP A 44 -10.40 -10.80 -6.82
CA ASP A 44 -10.48 -11.81 -7.88
C ASP A 44 -10.11 -11.19 -9.24
N HIS A 45 -10.55 -9.95 -9.48
CA HIS A 45 -10.11 -9.17 -10.63
C HIS A 45 -8.62 -8.85 -10.56
N ALA A 46 -8.08 -8.55 -9.37
CA ALA A 46 -6.65 -8.35 -9.19
C ALA A 46 -5.84 -9.62 -9.52
N LYS A 47 -6.31 -10.79 -9.08
CA LYS A 47 -5.69 -12.09 -9.44
C LYS A 47 -5.75 -12.37 -10.94
N ALA A 48 -6.85 -12.02 -11.60
CA ALA A 48 -6.94 -12.11 -13.05
C ALA A 48 -5.92 -11.19 -13.73
N ALA A 49 -5.76 -9.95 -13.24
CA ALA A 49 -4.75 -9.02 -13.73
C ALA A 49 -3.31 -9.52 -13.49
N VAL A 50 -3.01 -10.20 -12.38
CA VAL A 50 -1.71 -10.86 -12.14
C VAL A 50 -1.45 -11.96 -13.17
N LYS A 51 -2.45 -12.77 -13.52
CA LYS A 51 -2.34 -13.78 -14.58
C LYS A 51 -2.05 -13.14 -15.93
N THR A 52 -2.76 -12.07 -16.28
CA THR A 52 -2.51 -11.30 -17.50
C THR A 52 -1.08 -10.71 -17.51
N PHE A 53 -0.64 -10.12 -16.40
CA PHE A 53 0.74 -9.62 -16.27
C PHE A 53 1.77 -10.74 -16.48
N THR A 54 1.53 -11.91 -15.90
CA THR A 54 2.39 -13.09 -16.05
C THR A 54 2.45 -13.56 -17.49
N GLN A 55 1.33 -13.56 -18.22
CA GLN A 55 1.31 -13.93 -19.65
C GLN A 55 2.06 -12.92 -20.52
N LEU A 56 1.86 -11.62 -20.28
CA LEU A 56 2.48 -10.55 -21.07
C LEU A 56 4.00 -10.46 -20.87
N TYR A 57 4.47 -10.62 -19.64
CA TYR A 57 5.88 -10.38 -19.30
C TYR A 57 6.66 -11.65 -18.96
N GLY A 58 6.00 -12.78 -18.67
CA GLY A 58 6.65 -13.98 -18.13
C GLY A 58 7.66 -14.63 -19.06
N ALA A 59 7.40 -14.65 -20.37
CA ALA A 59 8.30 -15.27 -21.34
C ALA A 59 9.65 -14.51 -21.47
N LYS A 60 9.60 -13.16 -21.44
CA LYS A 60 10.79 -12.32 -21.64
C LYS A 60 11.42 -11.81 -20.35
N PHE A 61 10.61 -11.62 -19.31
CA PHE A 61 10.99 -10.95 -18.06
C PHE A 61 10.51 -11.73 -16.82
N PRO A 62 10.90 -13.01 -16.67
CA PRO A 62 10.44 -13.84 -15.55
C PRO A 62 10.83 -13.27 -14.18
N LYS A 63 11.94 -12.53 -14.08
CA LYS A 63 12.34 -11.83 -12.85
C LYS A 63 11.33 -10.77 -12.42
N ALA A 64 10.78 -10.00 -13.36
CA ALA A 64 9.79 -8.96 -13.08
C ALA A 64 8.47 -9.58 -12.60
N VAL A 65 8.06 -10.70 -13.21
CA VAL A 65 6.88 -11.47 -12.80
C VAL A 65 7.02 -12.04 -11.39
N LYS A 66 8.17 -12.65 -11.07
CA LYS A 66 8.44 -13.19 -9.73
C LYS A 66 8.30 -12.16 -8.62
N LYS A 67 8.64 -10.89 -8.88
CA LYS A 67 8.42 -9.82 -7.89
C LYS A 67 6.96 -9.70 -7.47
N ILE A 68 6.00 -10.02 -8.34
CA ILE A 68 4.57 -9.97 -8.01
C ILE A 68 4.08 -11.32 -7.50
N THR A 69 4.40 -12.42 -8.19
CA THR A 69 3.83 -13.74 -7.88
C THR A 69 4.33 -14.30 -6.55
N ASP A 70 5.58 -14.02 -6.17
CA ASP A 70 6.17 -14.54 -4.94
C ASP A 70 5.59 -13.87 -3.68
N ASP A 71 5.04 -12.66 -3.81
CA ASP A 71 4.43 -11.87 -2.71
C ASP A 71 2.95 -11.55 -3.01
N GLU A 72 2.25 -12.34 -3.83
CA GLU A 72 0.90 -12.03 -4.31
C GLU A 72 -0.09 -11.85 -3.14
N ALA A 73 -0.02 -12.72 -2.13
CA ALA A 73 -0.92 -12.70 -0.99
C ALA A 73 -0.77 -11.41 -0.18
N GLU A 74 0.46 -11.00 0.10
CA GLU A 74 0.80 -9.79 0.86
C GLU A 74 0.54 -8.52 0.04
N LEU A 75 0.69 -8.57 -1.29
CA LEU A 75 0.37 -7.44 -2.16
C LEU A 75 -1.15 -7.20 -2.27
N LEU A 76 -1.95 -8.26 -2.23
CA LEU A 76 -3.40 -8.19 -2.33
C LEU A 76 -4.11 -8.16 -0.98
N ALA A 77 -3.39 -8.21 0.14
CA ALA A 77 -3.96 -8.24 1.49
C ALA A 77 -4.90 -7.05 1.79
N PHE A 78 -4.65 -5.88 1.18
CA PHE A 78 -5.48 -4.69 1.39
C PHE A 78 -6.94 -4.87 0.92
N TYR A 79 -7.23 -5.81 0.01
CA TYR A 79 -8.59 -6.09 -0.47
C TYR A 79 -9.50 -6.69 0.62
N ASP A 80 -8.92 -7.21 1.70
CA ASP A 80 -9.66 -7.74 2.85
C ASP A 80 -10.14 -6.64 3.82
N PHE A 81 -9.86 -5.37 3.51
CA PHE A 81 -10.28 -4.17 4.27
C PHE A 81 -11.38 -3.40 3.52
N PRO A 82 -12.04 -2.39 4.14
CA PRO A 82 -13.05 -1.58 3.46
C PRO A 82 -12.55 -0.94 2.17
N ALA A 83 -13.38 -0.93 1.12
CA ALA A 83 -13.01 -0.36 -0.19
C ALA A 83 -12.56 1.10 -0.10
N GLN A 84 -13.17 1.86 0.83
CA GLN A 84 -12.85 3.25 1.08
C GLN A 84 -11.39 3.43 1.56
N HIS A 85 -10.82 2.42 2.22
CA HIS A 85 -9.46 2.45 2.75
C HIS A 85 -8.40 2.02 1.73
N TRP A 86 -8.77 1.32 0.66
CA TRP A 86 -7.81 0.75 -0.29
C TRP A 86 -6.84 1.78 -0.88
N ILE A 87 -7.33 2.98 -1.22
CA ILE A 87 -6.48 4.08 -1.73
C ILE A 87 -5.37 4.48 -0.75
N HIS A 88 -5.67 4.42 0.56
CA HIS A 88 -4.73 4.73 1.63
C HIS A 88 -3.78 3.57 1.89
N LEU A 89 -4.27 2.34 1.84
CA LEU A 89 -3.48 1.13 2.11
C LEU A 89 -2.51 0.80 0.98
N ARG A 90 -2.86 1.04 -0.29
CA ARG A 90 -2.02 0.67 -1.44
C ARG A 90 -0.90 1.67 -1.74
N THR A 91 -0.92 2.87 -1.15
CA THR A 91 0.08 3.92 -1.42
C THR A 91 0.88 4.26 -0.16
N THR A 92 2.05 4.85 -0.33
CA THR A 92 2.83 5.38 0.81
C THR A 92 2.52 6.84 1.09
N ASN A 93 1.50 7.43 0.46
CA ASN A 93 1.23 8.86 0.57
C ASN A 93 1.08 9.33 2.02
N LEU A 94 0.43 8.54 2.88
CA LEU A 94 0.30 8.87 4.32
C LEU A 94 1.67 9.00 5.01
N ILE A 95 2.63 8.15 4.64
CA ILE A 95 4.01 8.20 5.16
C ILE A 95 4.77 9.34 4.49
N GLU A 96 4.80 9.36 3.16
CA GLU A 96 5.59 10.30 2.36
C GLU A 96 5.18 11.76 2.60
N SER A 97 3.89 12.05 2.67
CA SER A 97 3.38 13.40 2.96
C SER A 97 3.77 13.89 4.34
N THR A 98 3.73 13.02 5.35
CA THR A 98 4.18 13.32 6.72
C THR A 98 5.68 13.68 6.74
N PHE A 99 6.49 12.96 5.98
CA PHE A 99 7.93 13.21 5.89
C PHE A 99 8.33 14.30 4.86
N ALA A 100 7.39 14.88 4.12
CA ALA A 100 7.70 15.89 3.11
C ALA A 100 8.37 17.14 3.71
N THR A 101 7.82 17.65 4.83
CA THR A 101 8.36 18.83 5.51
C THR A 101 9.75 18.58 6.11
N VAL A 102 9.97 17.37 6.64
CA VAL A 102 11.28 16.95 7.14
C VAL A 102 12.32 16.97 6.01
N ARG A 103 12.00 16.35 4.87
CA ARG A 103 12.90 16.32 3.70
C ARG A 103 13.21 17.71 3.15
N LEU A 104 12.20 18.57 3.09
CA LEU A 104 12.38 19.96 2.70
C LEU A 104 13.36 20.66 3.64
N ARG A 105 13.18 20.51 4.96
CA ARG A 105 14.04 21.16 5.94
C ARG A 105 15.47 20.64 5.86
N THR A 106 15.67 19.32 5.80
CA THR A 106 17.01 18.72 5.68
C THR A 106 17.74 19.17 4.41
N LYS A 107 17.01 19.39 3.31
CA LYS A 107 17.58 19.92 2.06
C LYS A 107 18.04 21.38 2.24
N VAL A 108 17.23 22.21 2.89
CA VAL A 108 17.54 23.62 3.14
C VAL A 108 18.70 23.79 4.12
N THR A 109 18.76 22.99 5.19
CA THR A 109 19.84 23.04 6.18
C THR A 109 21.13 22.36 5.74
N ARG A 110 21.17 21.78 4.52
CA ARG A 110 22.29 21.01 3.96
C ARG A 110 22.82 19.93 4.90
N GLY A 111 21.91 19.21 5.55
CA GLY A 111 22.25 18.15 6.51
C GLY A 111 21.43 18.22 7.79
N ALA A 112 21.62 17.21 8.63
CA ALA A 112 20.82 17.02 9.84
C ALA A 112 21.48 17.57 11.12
N GLY A 113 22.72 18.04 11.03
CA GLY A 113 23.51 18.46 12.19
C GLY A 113 23.89 17.26 13.08
N SER A 114 23.87 17.45 14.40
CA SER A 114 24.05 16.35 15.36
C SER A 114 22.83 15.44 15.41
N ARG A 115 22.99 14.20 15.91
CA ARG A 115 21.88 13.25 16.09
C ARG A 115 20.72 13.86 16.90
N THR A 116 21.04 14.56 17.99
CA THR A 116 20.02 15.21 18.84
C THR A 116 19.31 16.32 18.08
N ALA A 117 20.03 17.16 17.35
CA ALA A 117 19.43 18.23 16.54
C ALA A 117 18.50 17.65 15.46
N ALA A 118 18.93 16.59 14.79
CA ALA A 118 18.14 15.88 13.78
C ALA A 118 16.83 15.34 14.37
N LEU A 119 16.90 14.62 15.50
CA LEU A 119 15.73 14.05 16.15
C LEU A 119 14.76 15.12 16.64
N THR A 120 15.27 16.18 17.27
CA THR A 120 14.42 17.30 17.73
C THR A 120 13.73 17.99 16.57
N MET A 121 14.43 18.21 15.47
CA MET A 121 13.88 18.82 14.26
C MET A 121 12.80 17.94 13.62
N VAL A 122 13.05 16.63 13.47
CA VAL A 122 12.05 15.68 12.96
C VAL A 122 10.82 15.68 13.87
N PHE A 123 11.02 15.54 15.18
CA PHE A 123 9.93 15.52 16.16
C PHE A 123 9.07 16.78 16.06
N LYS A 124 9.67 17.97 16.08
CA LYS A 124 8.91 19.23 16.02
C LYS A 124 8.19 19.45 14.70
N LEU A 125 8.77 19.02 13.57
CA LEU A 125 8.09 19.11 12.28
C LEU A 125 6.92 18.14 12.17
N VAL A 126 7.08 16.91 12.68
CA VAL A 126 5.98 15.93 12.74
C VAL A 126 4.88 16.41 13.70
N GLU A 127 5.26 16.92 14.87
CA GLU A 127 4.33 17.48 15.86
C GLU A 127 3.51 18.64 15.28
N PHE A 128 4.12 19.51 14.48
CA PHE A 128 3.43 20.61 13.81
C PHE A 128 2.52 20.13 12.67
N THR A 129 2.98 19.18 11.86
CA THR A 129 2.23 18.70 10.69
C THR A 129 1.04 17.82 11.05
N GLN A 130 1.08 17.12 12.20
CA GLN A 130 0.00 16.24 12.63
C GLN A 130 -1.35 16.96 12.78
N ALA A 131 -1.33 18.24 13.12
CA ALA A 131 -2.53 19.06 13.29
C ALA A 131 -3.34 19.23 11.98
N ARG A 132 -2.75 18.91 10.83
CA ARG A 132 -3.36 19.07 9.49
C ARG A 132 -3.53 17.73 8.76
N TRP A 133 -3.30 16.61 9.44
CA TRP A 133 -3.45 15.31 8.79
C TRP A 133 -4.90 15.07 8.40
N ARG A 134 -5.09 14.68 7.14
CA ARG A 134 -6.38 14.28 6.61
C ARG A 134 -6.72 12.90 7.17
N ALA A 135 -7.95 12.75 7.66
CA ALA A 135 -8.46 11.44 8.07
C ALA A 135 -8.57 10.46 6.88
N VAL A 136 -8.48 9.16 7.17
CA VAL A 136 -8.78 8.11 6.19
C VAL A 136 -10.22 8.25 5.69
N ASN A 137 -10.50 7.79 4.48
CA ASN A 137 -11.88 7.84 3.98
C ASN A 137 -12.76 6.91 4.84
N ALA A 138 -14.00 7.32 5.13
CA ALA A 138 -14.89 6.60 6.05
C ALA A 138 -14.20 6.22 7.40
N PRO A 139 -13.82 7.20 8.25
CA PRO A 139 -13.11 6.95 9.50
C PRO A 139 -13.87 6.03 10.48
N HIS A 140 -15.20 6.08 10.46
CA HIS A 140 -16.05 5.25 11.33
C HIS A 140 -15.83 3.74 11.11
N LEU A 141 -15.39 3.32 9.92
CA LEU A 141 -15.11 1.91 9.62
C LEU A 141 -13.83 1.39 10.31
N VAL A 142 -12.95 2.29 10.80
CA VAL A 142 -11.75 1.88 11.55
C VAL A 142 -12.13 1.13 12.83
N ALA A 143 -13.23 1.52 13.48
CA ALA A 143 -13.72 0.81 14.66
C ALA A 143 -14.11 -0.64 14.35
N LEU A 144 -14.75 -0.88 13.19
CA LEU A 144 -15.12 -2.22 12.73
C LEU A 144 -13.89 -3.07 12.38
N VAL A 145 -12.91 -2.49 11.70
CA VAL A 145 -11.64 -3.16 11.40
C VAL A 145 -10.94 -3.57 12.71
N ARG A 146 -10.87 -2.67 13.70
CA ARG A 146 -10.30 -2.96 15.03
C ARG A 146 -11.07 -4.04 15.78
N ALA A 147 -12.38 -4.12 15.60
CA ALA A 147 -13.24 -5.16 16.18
C ALA A 147 -13.15 -6.52 15.45
N GLY A 148 -12.34 -6.63 14.39
CA GLY A 148 -12.16 -7.87 13.64
C GLY A 148 -13.30 -8.18 12.66
N ALA A 149 -14.07 -7.17 12.24
CA ALA A 149 -15.09 -7.35 11.23
C ALA A 149 -14.50 -7.84 9.90
N ARG A 150 -15.22 -8.71 9.19
CA ARG A 150 -14.79 -9.24 7.90
C ARG A 150 -15.36 -8.41 6.76
N PHE A 151 -14.53 -8.13 5.77
CA PHE A 151 -14.94 -7.46 4.55
C PHE A 151 -14.74 -8.38 3.35
N ALA A 152 -15.76 -8.51 2.51
CA ALA A 152 -15.70 -9.24 1.25
C ALA A 152 -15.89 -8.23 0.12
N ARG A 153 -14.95 -8.22 -0.84
CA ARG A 153 -14.91 -7.23 -1.94
C ARG A 153 -15.06 -5.78 -1.42
N GLY A 154 -14.44 -5.50 -0.27
CA GLY A 154 -14.45 -4.18 0.36
C GLY A 154 -15.76 -3.77 1.04
N ARG A 155 -16.74 -4.66 1.16
CA ARG A 155 -18.01 -4.43 1.87
C ARG A 155 -18.08 -5.26 3.14
N LEU A 156 -18.70 -4.71 4.19
CA LEU A 156 -18.90 -5.40 5.46
C LEU A 156 -19.74 -6.66 5.23
N VAL A 157 -19.26 -7.80 5.69
CA VAL A 157 -20.05 -9.04 5.74
C VAL A 157 -20.77 -9.04 7.07
N GLU A 158 -22.09 -8.85 7.03
CA GLU A 158 -22.92 -9.04 8.21
C GLU A 158 -22.81 -10.49 8.66
N ARG A 159 -22.68 -10.71 9.97
CA ARG A 159 -22.67 -12.06 10.53
C ARG A 159 -24.04 -12.66 10.19
N PRO A 160 -24.15 -13.85 9.56
CA PRO A 160 -25.45 -14.49 9.42
C PRO A 160 -26.04 -14.61 10.83
N GLU A 161 -27.27 -14.15 11.01
CA GLU A 161 -28.00 -14.35 12.27
C GLU A 161 -27.86 -15.82 12.63
N ALA A 162 -27.24 -16.10 13.78
CA ALA A 162 -27.30 -17.43 14.34
C ALA A 162 -28.80 -17.73 14.47
N ARG A 163 -29.32 -18.65 13.64
CA ARG A 163 -30.65 -19.21 13.84
C ARG A 163 -30.69 -19.65 15.30
N ALA A 164 -31.42 -18.91 16.12
CA ALA A 164 -31.76 -19.33 17.46
C ALA A 164 -32.48 -20.67 17.30
N ALA A 165 -31.83 -21.72 17.80
CA ALA A 165 -32.40 -23.06 17.91
C ALA A 165 -33.39 -23.08 19.07
#